data_AF-A0A1M7KKV7-F1
#
_entry.id   AF-A0A1M7KKV7-F1
#
_cell.length_a   1.000
_cell.length_b   1.000
_cell.length_c   1.000
_cell.angle_alpha   90.00
_cell.angle_beta   90.00
_cell.angle_gamma   90.00
#
_symmetry.space_group_name_H-M   'P 1'
#
loop_
_entity.id
_entity.type
_entity.pdbx_description
1 polymer ?
#
loop_
_entity_poly.entity_id
_entity_poly.type
_entity_poly.pdbx_seq_one_letter_code
_entity_poly.pdbx_strand_id
1 'polypeptide(L)'
;MKIEKRGKRVLRVLICIVFIILIAIVINFIPTWNLKTKGMHKLEGEWITVYYETEEAAAKDVFVLAENKAEELTKKLGFTAKQDVNIYIYDNQKTMQRKKYGFIAPMLSLDWYIGDNIGTNVILTSPANPGKVHTYDNNKYAVLHEMVHGYVSILNEKVQLWLTEGMALYLGNGEPFQRSYLASMKIPSYSDIQTKNPVRFSKMSGYTFAHTYIDYLEVTYGWEKVIEIIRTEDYHKVLGKSEKEIYQEWVEYINK
;
A
#
# COMPACT_ATOMS: atom_id res chain seq x y z
N MET A 1 53.14 22.33 22.06
CA MET A 1 52.75 22.33 20.63
C MET A 1 52.51 20.94 20.00
N LYS A 2 53.26 19.86 20.33
CA LYS A 2 53.02 18.50 19.78
C LYS A 2 51.76 17.79 20.32
N ILE A 3 51.42 17.98 21.58
CA ILE A 3 50.27 17.33 22.25
C ILE A 3 48.93 17.82 21.69
N GLU A 4 48.84 19.13 21.42
CA GLU A 4 47.63 19.77 20.88
C GLU A 4 47.29 19.32 19.45
N LYS A 5 48.32 19.11 18.61
CA LYS A 5 48.16 18.54 17.26
C LYS A 5 47.69 17.07 17.30
N ARG A 6 48.09 16.30 18.32
CA ARG A 6 47.69 14.89 18.49
C ARG A 6 46.22 14.78 18.92
N GLY A 7 45.76 15.62 19.85
CA GLY A 7 44.35 15.69 20.26
C GLY A 7 43.41 16.09 19.11
N LYS A 8 43.79 17.10 18.31
CA LYS A 8 43.05 17.53 17.11
C LYS A 8 42.98 16.45 16.02
N ARG A 9 43.96 15.54 15.97
CA ARG A 9 43.98 14.40 15.02
C ARG A 9 43.07 13.26 15.50
N VAL A 10 43.13 12.93 16.79
CA VAL A 10 42.26 11.90 17.41
C VAL A 10 40.79 12.30 17.34
N LEU A 11 40.46 13.56 17.63
CA LEU A 11 39.10 14.07 17.52
C LEU A 11 38.57 14.00 16.07
N ARG A 12 39.40 14.32 15.08
CA ARG A 12 39.04 14.19 13.65
C ARG A 12 38.73 12.73 13.27
N VAL A 13 39.55 11.79 13.74
CA VAL A 13 39.33 10.35 13.49
C VAL A 13 38.03 9.87 14.14
N LEU A 14 37.75 10.28 15.39
CA LEU A 14 36.50 9.98 16.07
C LEU A 14 35.27 10.55 15.33
N ILE A 15 35.33 11.79 14.88
CA ILE A 15 34.25 12.41 14.10
C ILE A 15 34.04 11.65 12.78
N CYS A 16 35.11 11.26 12.08
CA CYS A 16 35.00 10.44 10.87
C CYS A 16 34.37 9.08 11.15
N ILE A 17 34.73 8.41 12.25
CA ILE A 17 34.14 7.12 12.63
C ILE A 17 32.65 7.28 12.95
N VAL A 18 32.28 8.29 13.74
CA VAL A 18 30.87 8.58 14.07
C VAL A 18 30.08 8.90 12.80
N PHE A 19 30.65 9.66 11.87
CA PHE A 19 30.03 9.98 10.59
C PHE A 19 29.86 8.74 9.69
N ILE A 20 30.84 7.85 9.64
CA ILE A 20 30.75 6.57 8.92
C ILE A 20 29.67 5.67 9.54
N ILE A 21 29.60 5.63 10.87
CA ILE A 21 28.55 4.88 11.59
C ILE A 21 27.17 5.48 11.30
N LEU A 22 27.03 6.81 11.31
CA LEU A 22 25.79 7.50 10.95
C LEU A 22 25.38 7.24 9.50
N ILE A 23 26.32 7.25 8.56
CA ILE A 23 26.06 6.89 7.16
C ILE A 23 25.66 5.42 7.06
N ALA A 24 26.35 4.50 7.74
CA ALA A 24 26.00 3.09 7.74
C ALA A 24 24.61 2.86 8.34
N ILE A 25 24.27 3.55 9.42
CA ILE A 25 22.93 3.60 10.01
C ILE A 25 21.94 4.06 8.94
N VAL A 26 22.12 5.26 8.36
CA VAL A 26 21.22 5.81 7.34
C VAL A 26 21.06 4.87 6.15
N ILE A 27 22.14 4.29 5.61
CA ILE A 27 22.11 3.31 4.51
C ILE A 27 21.33 2.06 4.88
N ASN A 28 21.45 1.57 6.12
CA ASN A 28 20.67 0.43 6.61
C ASN A 28 19.19 0.78 6.87
N PHE A 29 18.82 2.06 6.86
CA PHE A 29 17.45 2.56 6.96
C PHE A 29 16.87 3.08 5.64
N ILE A 30 17.63 3.04 4.54
CA ILE A 30 17.06 3.25 3.20
C ILE A 30 16.25 1.99 2.87
N PRO A 31 14.92 2.09 2.60
CA PRO A 31 14.10 0.96 2.16
C PRO A 31 14.85 0.22 1.07
N THR A 32 15.21 -1.03 1.34
CA THR A 32 16.33 -1.70 0.68
C THR A 32 16.22 -1.56 -0.83
N TRP A 33 17.20 -0.89 -1.46
CA TRP A 33 17.25 -0.60 -2.92
C TRP A 33 17.09 -1.82 -3.83
N ASN A 34 17.12 -3.03 -3.27
CA ASN A 34 16.85 -4.25 -3.98
C ASN A 34 15.73 -5.03 -3.30
N LEU A 35 14.56 -5.10 -3.94
CA LEU A 35 13.44 -5.91 -3.46
C LEU A 35 13.71 -7.40 -3.61
N LYS A 36 14.53 -7.82 -4.58
CA LYS A 36 14.90 -9.23 -4.72
C LYS A 36 15.75 -9.69 -3.54
N THR A 37 15.46 -10.89 -3.03
CA THR A 37 16.41 -11.64 -2.21
C THR A 37 17.24 -12.57 -3.11
N LYS A 38 18.36 -13.05 -2.58
CA LYS A 38 19.28 -13.90 -3.34
C LYS A 38 18.57 -15.22 -3.68
N GLY A 39 18.51 -15.56 -4.96
CA GLY A 39 17.96 -16.83 -5.42
C GLY A 39 16.46 -16.82 -5.67
N MET A 40 15.80 -15.66 -5.68
CA MET A 40 14.39 -15.59 -6.07
C MET A 40 14.17 -16.16 -7.48
N HIS A 41 13.12 -16.96 -7.62
CA HIS A 41 12.60 -17.45 -8.88
C HIS A 41 11.70 -16.40 -9.55
N LYS A 42 11.39 -16.57 -10.82
CA LYS A 42 10.57 -15.65 -11.62
C LYS A 42 9.43 -16.42 -12.29
N LEU A 43 8.22 -15.89 -12.20
CA LEU A 43 7.09 -16.20 -13.07
C LEU A 43 6.79 -14.95 -13.90
N GLU A 44 6.74 -15.10 -15.21
CA GLU A 44 6.54 -13.99 -16.15
C GLU A 44 5.22 -14.20 -16.88
N GLY A 45 4.33 -13.22 -16.73
CA GLY A 45 3.04 -13.16 -17.41
C GLY A 45 3.04 -12.12 -18.52
N GLU A 46 1.86 -11.94 -19.10
CA GLU A 46 1.59 -10.90 -20.08
C GLU A 46 1.45 -9.52 -19.42
N TRP A 47 0.94 -9.46 -18.19
CA TRP A 47 0.64 -8.22 -17.47
C TRP A 47 1.51 -7.99 -16.24
N ILE A 48 1.91 -9.06 -15.56
CA ILE A 48 2.69 -8.96 -14.33
C ILE A 48 3.94 -9.85 -14.35
N THR A 49 4.90 -9.52 -13.49
CA THR A 49 6.02 -10.40 -13.16
C THR A 49 6.01 -10.70 -11.67
N VAL A 50 6.07 -11.98 -11.29
CA VAL A 50 6.20 -12.41 -9.89
C VAL A 50 7.62 -12.92 -9.64
N TYR A 51 8.23 -12.41 -8.58
CA TYR A 51 9.44 -12.95 -7.98
C TYR A 51 9.10 -13.59 -6.64
N TYR A 52 9.58 -14.81 -6.39
CA TYR A 52 9.28 -15.51 -5.14
C TYR A 52 10.51 -16.24 -4.58
N GLU A 53 10.52 -16.48 -3.27
CA GLU A 53 11.63 -17.16 -2.59
C GLU A 53 11.58 -18.69 -2.78
N THR A 54 10.85 -19.45 -1.97
CA THR A 54 10.83 -20.93 -2.12
C THR A 54 9.43 -21.52 -2.25
N GLU A 55 8.39 -20.80 -1.85
CA GLU A 55 7.01 -21.30 -1.81
C GLU A 55 6.30 -21.23 -3.19
N GLU A 56 6.76 -22.05 -4.14
CA GLU A 56 6.32 -22.02 -5.54
C GLU A 56 4.79 -22.19 -5.73
N ALA A 57 4.16 -23.12 -5.02
CA ALA A 57 2.72 -23.35 -5.16
C ALA A 57 1.91 -22.10 -4.77
N ALA A 58 2.27 -21.46 -3.66
CA ALA A 58 1.64 -20.23 -3.20
C ALA A 58 1.92 -19.05 -4.15
N ALA A 59 3.14 -18.96 -4.67
CA ALA A 59 3.50 -17.94 -5.66
C ALA A 59 2.73 -18.10 -6.97
N LYS A 60 2.50 -19.35 -7.42
CA LYS A 60 1.68 -19.65 -8.61
C LYS A 60 0.23 -19.25 -8.42
N ASP A 61 -0.35 -19.51 -7.25
CA ASP A 61 -1.73 -19.09 -6.96
C ASP A 61 -1.89 -17.57 -6.99
N VAL A 62 -0.94 -16.83 -6.40
CA VAL A 62 -0.90 -15.36 -6.47
C VAL A 62 -0.73 -14.89 -7.91
N PHE A 63 0.20 -15.48 -8.65
CA PHE A 63 0.45 -15.17 -10.06
C PHE A 63 -0.80 -15.33 -10.90
N VAL A 64 -1.46 -16.49 -10.84
CA VAL A 64 -2.67 -16.77 -11.61
C VAL A 64 -3.79 -15.78 -11.27
N LEU A 65 -4.01 -15.49 -9.99
CA LEU A 65 -5.02 -14.53 -9.57
C LEU A 65 -4.74 -13.12 -10.12
N ALA A 66 -3.51 -12.64 -9.92
CA ALA A 66 -3.12 -11.29 -10.28
C ALA A 66 -3.06 -11.10 -11.80
N GLU A 67 -2.50 -12.05 -12.54
CA GLU A 67 -2.43 -12.04 -14.00
C GLU A 67 -3.83 -12.01 -14.63
N ASN A 68 -4.76 -12.84 -14.13
CA ASN A 68 -6.14 -12.87 -14.63
C ASN A 68 -6.91 -11.57 -14.38
N LYS A 69 -6.52 -10.78 -13.37
CA LYS A 69 -7.19 -9.53 -12.99
C LYS A 69 -6.50 -8.27 -13.50
N ALA A 70 -5.24 -8.36 -13.92
CA ALA A 70 -4.42 -7.21 -14.25
C ALA A 70 -4.99 -6.39 -15.42
N GLU A 71 -5.49 -7.03 -16.48
CA GLU A 71 -6.09 -6.33 -17.62
C GLU A 71 -7.35 -5.55 -17.20
N GLU A 72 -8.24 -6.20 -16.44
CA GLU A 72 -9.48 -5.59 -15.93
C GLU A 72 -9.16 -4.37 -15.07
N LEU A 73 -8.23 -4.50 -14.13
CA LEU A 73 -7.79 -3.40 -13.26
C LEU A 73 -7.15 -2.26 -14.05
N THR A 74 -6.29 -2.59 -15.03
CA THR A 74 -5.64 -1.58 -15.88
C THR A 74 -6.68 -0.75 -16.63
N LYS A 75 -7.67 -1.41 -17.25
CA LYS A 75 -8.74 -0.73 -17.98
C LYS A 75 -9.66 0.06 -17.05
N LYS A 76 -10.08 -0.53 -15.93
CA LYS A 76 -10.95 0.13 -14.95
C LYS A 76 -10.26 1.36 -14.38
N LEU A 77 -8.94 1.37 -14.16
CA LEU A 77 -8.21 2.55 -13.70
C LEU A 77 -7.90 3.57 -14.81
N GLY A 78 -8.40 3.34 -16.02
CA GLY A 78 -8.34 4.28 -17.13
C GLY A 78 -6.99 4.37 -17.82
N PHE A 79 -6.16 3.32 -17.72
CA PHE A 79 -4.91 3.22 -18.46
C PHE A 79 -5.15 2.64 -19.85
N THR A 80 -4.48 3.21 -20.84
CA THR A 80 -4.50 2.73 -22.24
C THR A 80 -3.32 1.82 -22.57
N ALA A 81 -2.34 1.73 -21.67
CA ALA A 81 -1.14 0.92 -21.82
C ALA A 81 -0.90 0.07 -20.58
N LYS A 82 -0.19 -1.05 -20.77
CA LYS A 82 0.28 -1.91 -19.68
C LYS A 82 1.19 -1.14 -18.74
N GLN A 83 1.07 -1.42 -17.45
CA GLN A 83 1.98 -0.90 -16.44
C GLN A 83 2.98 -2.00 -16.05
N ASP A 84 4.20 -1.61 -15.73
CA ASP A 84 5.23 -2.56 -15.28
C ASP A 84 5.00 -2.89 -13.80
N VAL A 85 4.17 -3.90 -13.56
CA VAL A 85 3.83 -4.38 -12.21
C VAL A 85 4.68 -5.59 -11.86
N ASN A 86 5.48 -5.43 -10.81
CA ASN A 86 6.34 -6.47 -10.28
C ASN A 86 5.88 -6.85 -8.87
N ILE A 87 5.71 -8.13 -8.60
CA ILE A 87 5.24 -8.65 -7.32
C ILE A 87 6.38 -9.45 -6.69
N TYR A 88 6.76 -9.13 -5.46
CA TYR A 88 7.81 -9.81 -4.72
C TYR A 88 7.21 -10.53 -3.52
N ILE A 89 7.27 -11.86 -3.55
CA ILE A 89 6.69 -12.73 -2.53
C ILE A 89 7.83 -13.28 -1.66
N TYR A 90 7.76 -13.01 -0.36
CA TYR A 90 8.73 -13.46 0.63
C TYR A 90 8.13 -14.56 1.49
N ASP A 91 8.89 -15.63 1.76
CA ASP A 91 8.45 -16.78 2.56
C ASP A 91 8.18 -16.37 4.02
N ASN A 92 8.72 -15.22 4.48
CA ASN A 92 8.54 -14.75 5.83
C ASN A 92 8.11 -13.28 5.90
N GLN A 93 7.07 -13.01 6.70
CA GLN A 93 6.55 -11.67 6.95
C GLN A 93 7.64 -10.68 7.40
N LYS A 94 8.58 -11.09 8.25
CA LYS A 94 9.68 -10.22 8.70
C LYS A 94 10.62 -9.85 7.56
N THR A 95 10.78 -10.71 6.55
CA THR A 95 11.58 -10.37 5.36
C THR A 95 10.88 -9.30 4.56
N MET A 96 9.59 -9.48 4.24
CA MET A 96 8.77 -8.48 3.56
C MET A 96 8.79 -7.13 4.31
N GLN A 97 8.52 -7.14 5.61
CA GLN A 97 8.49 -5.93 6.44
C GLN A 97 9.82 -5.19 6.49
N ARG A 98 10.94 -5.92 6.51
CA ARG A 98 12.29 -5.33 6.41
C ARG A 98 12.57 -4.71 5.05
N LYS A 99 11.97 -5.23 3.97
CA LYS A 99 12.11 -4.62 2.64
C LYS A 99 11.45 -3.26 2.56
N LYS A 100 10.32 -3.06 3.25
CA LYS A 100 9.67 -1.74 3.38
C LYS A 100 10.36 -0.83 4.39
N TYR A 101 10.46 -1.27 5.64
CA TYR A 101 10.82 -0.41 6.78
C TYR A 101 12.26 -0.57 7.26
N GLY A 102 13.08 -1.40 6.61
CA GLY A 102 14.43 -1.70 7.07
C GLY A 102 14.44 -2.43 8.42
N PHE A 103 15.53 -2.28 9.17
CA PHE A 103 15.74 -3.05 10.41
C PHE A 103 14.88 -2.60 11.60
N ILE A 104 14.15 -1.48 11.51
CA ILE A 104 13.19 -1.08 12.56
C ILE A 104 11.91 -1.91 12.53
N ALA A 105 11.61 -2.62 11.44
CA ALA A 105 10.33 -3.28 11.24
C ALA A 105 9.90 -4.22 12.39
N PRO A 106 10.78 -5.08 12.96
CA PRO A 106 10.41 -5.94 14.09
C PRO A 106 10.01 -5.19 15.37
N MET A 107 10.37 -3.90 15.51
CA MET A 107 10.01 -3.06 16.65
C MET A 107 8.62 -2.41 16.51
N LEU A 108 8.00 -2.51 15.33
CA LEU A 108 6.70 -1.88 15.02
C LEU A 108 5.49 -2.79 15.31
N SER A 109 5.71 -4.08 15.65
CA SER A 109 4.66 -5.06 15.98
C SER A 109 3.50 -5.09 14.96
N LEU A 110 3.85 -5.09 13.68
CA LEU A 110 2.88 -5.02 12.57
C LEU A 110 2.40 -6.42 12.14
N ASP A 111 1.88 -7.22 13.08
CA ASP A 111 1.46 -8.61 12.79
C ASP A 111 0.38 -8.67 11.69
N TRP A 112 -0.44 -7.62 11.55
CA TRP A 112 -1.48 -7.48 10.53
C TRP A 112 -0.96 -7.06 9.14
N TYR A 113 0.28 -6.63 9.03
CA TYR A 113 0.81 -6.03 7.80
C TYR A 113 1.54 -7.08 6.96
N ILE A 114 0.88 -7.50 5.88
CA ILE A 114 1.25 -8.66 5.03
C ILE A 114 1.55 -8.27 3.57
N GLY A 115 1.23 -7.04 3.18
CA GLY A 115 1.45 -6.51 1.84
C GLY A 115 1.68 -5.00 1.88
N ASP A 116 2.30 -4.48 0.83
CA ASP A 116 2.41 -3.06 0.53
C ASP A 116 2.88 -2.88 -0.93
N ASN A 117 3.02 -1.64 -1.39
CA ASN A 117 3.61 -1.29 -2.67
C ASN A 117 4.73 -0.22 -2.54
N ILE A 118 5.59 -0.18 -3.55
CA ILE A 118 6.61 0.86 -3.77
C ILE A 118 6.54 1.25 -5.25
N GLY A 119 5.72 2.27 -5.54
CA GLY A 119 5.25 2.51 -6.91
C GLY A 119 4.48 1.28 -7.40
N THR A 120 4.82 0.77 -8.57
CA THR A 120 4.23 -0.46 -9.15
C THR A 120 4.86 -1.77 -8.65
N ASN A 121 5.81 -1.69 -7.71
CA ASN A 121 6.39 -2.88 -7.09
C ASN A 121 5.58 -3.28 -5.87
N VAL A 122 4.82 -4.37 -5.97
CA VAL A 122 4.07 -4.98 -4.86
C VAL A 122 5.00 -5.88 -4.06
N ILE A 123 4.94 -5.80 -2.74
CA ILE A 123 5.63 -6.73 -1.83
C ILE A 123 4.60 -7.49 -1.01
N LEU A 124 4.79 -8.80 -0.84
CA LEU A 124 3.83 -9.67 -0.16
C LEU A 124 4.52 -10.70 0.72
N THR A 125 3.87 -11.01 1.82
CA THR A 125 4.14 -12.23 2.59
C THR A 125 3.46 -13.40 1.91
N SER A 126 4.21 -14.47 1.68
CA SER A 126 3.69 -15.65 0.99
C SER A 126 2.44 -16.22 1.67
N PRO A 127 1.40 -16.59 0.91
CA PRO A 127 0.20 -17.25 1.44
C PRO A 127 0.47 -18.54 2.22
N ALA A 128 1.52 -19.30 1.87
CA ALA A 128 1.87 -20.54 2.57
C ALA A 128 2.44 -20.29 3.99
N ASN A 129 2.83 -19.05 4.29
CA ASN A 129 3.19 -18.60 5.63
C ASN A 129 2.51 -17.27 5.97
N PRO A 130 1.18 -17.28 6.20
CA PRO A 130 0.38 -16.06 6.22
C PRO A 130 0.60 -15.17 7.45
N GLY A 131 1.37 -15.64 8.43
CA GLY A 131 1.53 -14.98 9.72
C GLY A 131 0.46 -15.41 10.72
N LYS A 132 0.35 -14.69 11.83
CA LYS A 132 -0.45 -15.12 13.00
C LYS A 132 -1.93 -14.75 12.93
N VAL A 133 -2.27 -13.74 12.14
CA VAL A 133 -3.59 -13.10 12.15
C VAL A 133 -4.30 -13.18 10.80
N HIS A 134 -3.70 -13.85 9.83
CA HIS A 134 -4.20 -13.98 8.46
C HIS A 134 -4.28 -15.44 8.03
N THR A 135 -5.12 -15.68 7.04
CA THR A 135 -5.23 -16.98 6.36
C THR A 135 -4.48 -16.95 5.04
N TYR A 136 -4.31 -18.13 4.43
CA TYR A 136 -3.78 -18.28 3.08
C TYR A 136 -4.51 -17.36 2.08
N ASP A 137 -5.84 -17.37 2.11
CA ASP A 137 -6.65 -16.57 1.18
C ASP A 137 -6.52 -15.08 1.45
N ASN A 138 -6.45 -14.63 2.71
CA ASN A 138 -6.22 -13.21 3.01
C ASN A 138 -4.92 -12.70 2.36
N ASN A 139 -3.83 -13.46 2.48
CA ASN A 139 -2.55 -13.12 1.86
C ASN A 139 -2.59 -13.21 0.33
N LYS A 140 -3.27 -14.22 -0.21
CA LYS A 140 -3.40 -14.40 -1.66
C LYS A 140 -4.13 -13.21 -2.29
N TYR A 141 -5.27 -12.81 -1.72
CA TYR A 141 -6.09 -11.72 -2.25
C TYR A 141 -5.51 -10.32 -1.99
N ALA A 142 -4.62 -10.16 -0.99
CA ALA A 142 -3.92 -8.90 -0.75
C ALA A 142 -3.18 -8.38 -1.99
N VAL A 143 -2.74 -9.27 -2.89
CA VAL A 143 -2.09 -8.87 -4.15
C VAL A 143 -2.92 -7.87 -4.96
N LEU A 144 -4.24 -8.05 -5.04
CA LEU A 144 -5.10 -7.19 -5.85
C LEU A 144 -5.22 -5.80 -5.22
N HIS A 145 -5.34 -5.75 -3.90
CA HIS A 145 -5.33 -4.51 -3.13
C HIS A 145 -4.04 -3.71 -3.37
N GLU A 146 -2.87 -4.37 -3.22
CA GLU A 146 -1.58 -3.71 -3.42
C GLU A 146 -1.32 -3.31 -4.87
N MET A 147 -1.80 -4.10 -5.84
CA MET A 147 -1.73 -3.73 -7.26
C MET A 147 -2.50 -2.43 -7.52
N VAL A 148 -3.70 -2.29 -6.95
CA VAL A 148 -4.50 -1.06 -7.08
C VAL A 148 -3.76 0.14 -6.48
N HIS A 149 -3.11 0.01 -5.31
CA HIS A 149 -2.25 1.06 -4.80
C HIS A 149 -1.12 1.42 -5.78
N GLY A 150 -0.49 0.42 -6.40
CA GLY A 150 0.53 0.63 -7.42
C GLY A 150 0.03 1.43 -8.61
N TYR A 151 -1.13 1.07 -9.15
CA TYR A 151 -1.77 1.81 -10.23
C TYR A 151 -2.18 3.23 -9.82
N VAL A 152 -2.80 3.39 -8.65
CA VAL A 152 -3.19 4.70 -8.11
C VAL A 152 -1.97 5.60 -7.93
N SER A 153 -0.82 5.05 -7.52
CA SER A 153 0.42 5.83 -7.38
C SER A 153 0.92 6.42 -8.71
N ILE A 154 0.60 5.80 -9.84
CA ILE A 154 0.90 6.35 -11.18
C ILE A 154 -0.07 7.49 -11.52
N LEU A 155 -1.35 7.37 -11.12
CA LEU A 155 -2.35 8.41 -11.37
C LEU A 155 -2.08 9.67 -10.54
N ASN A 156 -1.70 9.49 -9.27
CA ASN A 156 -1.40 10.55 -8.33
C ASN A 156 -0.53 10.01 -7.18
N GLU A 157 0.76 10.34 -7.21
CA GLU A 157 1.74 9.92 -6.18
C GLU A 157 1.43 10.45 -4.77
N LYS A 158 0.59 11.49 -4.66
CA LYS A 158 0.30 12.21 -3.41
C LYS A 158 -1.15 12.04 -2.95
N VAL A 159 -1.88 11.12 -3.58
CA VAL A 159 -3.28 10.82 -3.27
C VAL A 159 -3.49 10.67 -1.77
N GLN A 160 -4.59 11.23 -1.26
CA GLN A 160 -4.98 11.04 0.12
C GLN A 160 -5.15 9.56 0.49
N LEU A 161 -4.75 9.23 1.73
CA LEU A 161 -4.84 7.88 2.27
C LEU A 161 -6.26 7.32 2.14
N TRP A 162 -7.27 8.14 2.45
CA TRP A 162 -8.67 7.73 2.34
C TRP A 162 -9.07 7.27 0.94
N LEU A 163 -8.61 7.99 -0.09
CA LEU A 163 -8.93 7.69 -1.48
C LEU A 163 -8.16 6.47 -1.99
N THR A 164 -6.86 6.36 -1.70
CA THR A 164 -6.05 5.23 -2.17
C THR A 164 -6.49 3.91 -1.52
N GLU A 165 -6.74 3.91 -0.21
CA GLU A 165 -7.31 2.76 0.52
C GLU A 165 -8.70 2.44 0.01
N GLY A 166 -9.54 3.46 -0.18
CA GLY A 166 -10.88 3.29 -0.73
C GLY A 166 -10.87 2.60 -2.09
N MET A 167 -10.00 3.03 -3.01
CA MET A 167 -9.85 2.40 -4.32
C MET A 167 -9.34 0.97 -4.22
N ALA A 168 -8.31 0.73 -3.40
CA ALA A 168 -7.72 -0.59 -3.22
C ALA A 168 -8.69 -1.60 -2.58
N LEU A 169 -9.50 -1.15 -1.63
CA LEU A 169 -10.58 -1.95 -1.05
C LEU A 169 -11.73 -2.16 -2.04
N TYR A 170 -12.13 -1.13 -2.79
CA TYR A 170 -13.26 -1.21 -3.72
C TYR A 170 -12.98 -2.14 -4.90
N LEU A 171 -11.78 -2.09 -5.47
CA LEU A 171 -11.40 -2.90 -6.63
C LEU A 171 -10.71 -4.22 -6.25
N GLY A 172 -10.07 -4.27 -5.08
CA GLY A 172 -9.28 -5.42 -4.63
C GLY A 172 -10.08 -6.43 -3.79
N ASN A 173 -11.16 -6.01 -3.11
CA ASN A 173 -11.99 -6.94 -2.36
C ASN A 173 -13.01 -7.62 -3.28
N GLY A 174 -13.03 -8.95 -3.26
CA GLY A 174 -13.91 -9.76 -4.11
C GLY A 174 -15.37 -9.86 -3.64
N GLU A 175 -15.68 -9.47 -2.40
CA GLU A 175 -17.03 -9.58 -1.85
C GLU A 175 -17.75 -8.23 -1.81
N PRO A 176 -19.01 -8.16 -2.26
CA PRO A 176 -19.84 -6.97 -2.11
C PRO A 176 -20.02 -6.63 -0.63
N PHE A 177 -19.77 -5.37 -0.31
CA PHE A 177 -20.02 -4.87 1.03
C PHE A 177 -21.50 -4.95 1.40
N GLN A 178 -21.78 -5.43 2.61
CA GLN A 178 -23.12 -5.41 3.17
C GLN A 178 -23.28 -4.26 4.16
N ARG A 179 -24.28 -3.40 3.91
CA ARG A 179 -24.61 -2.24 4.76
C ARG A 179 -24.89 -2.63 6.22
N SER A 180 -25.36 -3.85 6.46
CA SER A 180 -25.60 -4.42 7.80
C SER A 180 -24.35 -4.40 8.69
N TYR A 181 -23.15 -4.44 8.11
CA TYR A 181 -21.90 -4.34 8.87
C TYR A 181 -21.68 -2.95 9.49
N LEU A 182 -22.35 -1.91 8.99
CA LEU A 182 -22.21 -0.55 9.51
C LEU A 182 -23.14 -0.23 10.67
N ALA A 183 -24.19 -1.03 10.89
CA ALA A 183 -25.31 -0.66 11.75
C ALA A 183 -24.91 -0.34 13.21
N SER A 184 -23.76 -0.83 13.67
CA SER A 184 -23.21 -0.59 15.01
C SER A 184 -21.90 0.21 15.02
N MET A 185 -21.42 0.67 13.86
CA MET A 185 -20.12 1.32 13.73
C MET A 185 -20.24 2.84 13.73
N LYS A 186 -19.32 3.51 14.41
CA LYS A 186 -19.22 4.97 14.37
C LYS A 186 -18.66 5.41 13.02
N ILE A 187 -19.46 6.15 12.26
CA ILE A 187 -19.02 6.76 11.01
C ILE A 187 -17.85 7.74 11.29
N PRO A 188 -16.73 7.65 10.55
CA PRO A 188 -15.60 8.59 10.68
C PRO A 188 -16.04 10.03 10.45
N SER A 189 -15.51 10.97 11.23
CA SER A 189 -15.78 12.39 10.99
C SER A 189 -15.06 12.88 9.72
N TYR A 190 -15.46 14.04 9.19
CA TYR A 190 -14.72 14.70 8.11
C TYR A 190 -13.22 14.87 8.47
N SER A 191 -12.90 15.23 9.72
CA SER A 191 -11.51 15.36 10.14
C SER A 191 -10.75 14.03 10.22
N ASP A 192 -11.45 12.91 10.41
CA ASP A 192 -10.83 11.59 10.45
C ASP A 192 -10.44 11.12 9.06
N ILE A 193 -11.29 11.34 8.05
CA ILE A 193 -10.99 10.95 6.66
C ILE A 193 -9.81 11.72 6.07
N GLN A 194 -9.44 12.85 6.66
CA GLN A 194 -8.26 13.65 6.27
C GLN A 194 -6.94 13.11 6.87
N THR A 195 -6.98 12.01 7.62
CA THR A 195 -5.76 11.44 8.24
C THR A 195 -4.77 10.94 7.20
N LYS A 196 -3.48 11.17 7.45
CA LYS A 196 -2.36 10.54 6.72
C LYS A 196 -1.71 9.42 7.53
N ASN A 197 -2.21 9.17 8.74
CA ASN A 197 -1.64 8.19 9.67
C ASN A 197 -2.40 6.86 9.55
N PRO A 198 -1.75 5.75 9.12
CA PRO A 198 -2.39 4.45 8.92
C PRO A 198 -2.89 3.82 10.23
N VAL A 199 -2.24 4.09 11.36
CA VAL A 199 -2.71 3.63 12.68
C VAL A 199 -4.00 4.34 13.08
N ARG A 200 -4.10 5.65 12.82
CA ARG A 200 -5.36 6.39 13.04
C ARG A 200 -6.44 5.90 12.07
N PHE A 201 -6.09 5.66 10.81
CA PHE A 201 -6.99 5.14 9.79
C PHE A 201 -7.61 3.80 10.21
N SER A 202 -6.80 2.86 10.70
CA SER A 202 -7.30 1.60 11.26
C SER A 202 -8.22 1.81 12.47
N LYS A 203 -7.81 2.62 13.45
CA LYS A 203 -8.59 2.86 14.68
C LYS A 203 -9.94 3.55 14.45
N MET A 204 -10.05 4.34 13.38
CA MET A 204 -11.32 4.97 12.98
C MET A 204 -12.13 4.11 12.00
N SER A 205 -11.82 2.82 11.87
CA SER A 205 -12.53 1.89 10.96
C SER A 205 -12.42 2.26 9.47
N GLY A 206 -11.32 2.92 9.07
CA GLY A 206 -11.12 3.36 7.69
C GLY A 206 -11.19 2.21 6.68
N TYR A 207 -10.62 1.04 7.00
CA TYR A 207 -10.68 -0.15 6.13
C TYR A 207 -12.10 -0.69 5.90
N THR A 208 -13.05 -0.34 6.78
CA THR A 208 -14.46 -0.72 6.63
C THR A 208 -15.25 0.32 5.85
N PHE A 209 -14.89 1.60 5.95
CA PHE A 209 -15.69 2.68 5.37
C PHE A 209 -15.15 3.22 4.04
N ALA A 210 -13.84 3.22 3.82
CA ALA A 210 -13.24 3.96 2.70
C ALA A 210 -13.74 3.49 1.33
N HIS A 211 -13.96 2.19 1.13
CA HIS A 211 -14.51 1.70 -0.14
C HIS A 211 -15.96 2.14 -0.38
N THR A 212 -16.75 2.38 0.69
CA THR A 212 -18.14 2.88 0.56
C THR A 212 -18.17 4.32 0.04
N TYR A 213 -17.08 5.07 0.26
CA TYR A 213 -16.92 6.41 -0.29
C TYR A 213 -16.73 6.34 -1.81
N ILE A 214 -15.89 5.41 -2.29
CA ILE A 214 -15.72 5.15 -3.72
C ILE A 214 -17.01 4.64 -4.36
N ASP A 215 -17.70 3.71 -3.70
CA ASP A 215 -19.01 3.21 -4.13
C ASP A 215 -20.03 4.36 -4.30
N TYR A 216 -20.16 5.22 -3.30
CA TYR A 216 -21.01 6.41 -3.37
C TYR A 216 -20.63 7.32 -4.54
N LEU A 217 -19.34 7.59 -4.75
CA LEU A 217 -18.89 8.43 -5.85
C LEU A 217 -19.21 7.80 -7.21
N GLU A 218 -19.01 6.49 -7.38
CA GLU A 218 -19.34 5.79 -8.62
C GLU A 218 -20.85 5.81 -8.89
N VAL A 219 -21.65 5.46 -7.88
CA VAL A 219 -23.12 5.42 -8.01
C VAL A 219 -23.70 6.81 -8.30
N THR A 220 -23.13 7.87 -7.72
CA THR A 220 -23.70 9.23 -7.80
C THR A 220 -23.17 10.04 -8.98
N TYR A 221 -21.86 9.95 -9.26
CA TYR A 221 -21.17 10.80 -10.22
C TYR A 221 -20.59 10.03 -11.42
N GLY A 222 -20.61 8.70 -11.38
CA GLY A 222 -20.06 7.84 -12.42
C GLY A 222 -18.55 7.64 -12.29
N TRP A 223 -18.08 6.52 -12.83
CA TRP A 223 -16.70 6.07 -12.67
C TRP A 223 -15.65 7.02 -13.28
N GLU A 224 -15.96 7.69 -14.40
CA GLU A 224 -15.05 8.68 -15.01
C GLU A 224 -14.71 9.81 -14.03
N LYS A 225 -15.69 10.26 -13.23
CA LYS A 225 -15.51 11.28 -12.21
C LYS A 225 -14.74 10.77 -11.00
N VAL A 226 -14.92 9.51 -10.61
CA VAL A 226 -14.09 8.86 -9.59
C VAL A 226 -12.62 8.93 -10.00
N ILE A 227 -12.28 8.51 -11.23
CA ILE A 227 -10.90 8.54 -11.71
C ILE A 227 -10.35 9.98 -11.78
N GLU A 228 -11.15 10.96 -12.18
CA GLU A 228 -10.75 12.37 -12.20
C GLU A 228 -10.46 12.91 -10.78
N ILE A 229 -11.25 12.51 -9.77
CA ILE A 229 -10.97 12.80 -8.35
C ILE A 229 -9.67 12.14 -7.91
N ILE A 230 -9.43 10.87 -8.21
CA ILE A 230 -8.18 10.20 -7.81
C ILE A 230 -6.95 10.92 -8.39
N ARG A 231 -7.04 11.39 -9.64
CA ARG A 231 -5.96 12.11 -10.32
C ARG A 231 -5.68 13.50 -9.75
N THR A 232 -6.71 14.21 -9.29
CA THR A 232 -6.61 15.67 -9.03
C THR A 232 -6.89 16.07 -7.60
N GLU A 233 -7.72 15.30 -6.89
CA GLU A 233 -8.31 15.61 -5.58
C GLU A 233 -9.08 16.96 -5.56
N ASP A 234 -9.41 17.51 -6.73
CA ASP A 234 -10.09 18.80 -6.88
C ASP A 234 -11.60 18.59 -7.01
N TYR A 235 -12.24 18.34 -5.87
CA TYR A 235 -13.69 18.12 -5.80
C TYR A 235 -14.50 19.26 -6.42
N HIS A 236 -14.06 20.51 -6.25
CA HIS A 236 -14.81 21.66 -6.76
C HIS A 236 -14.76 21.69 -8.29
N LYS A 237 -13.61 21.46 -8.90
CA LYS A 237 -13.49 21.41 -10.36
C LYS A 237 -14.22 20.21 -10.96
N VAL A 238 -14.12 19.04 -10.30
CA VAL A 238 -14.61 17.77 -10.87
C VAL A 238 -16.12 17.59 -10.66
N LEU A 239 -16.63 17.95 -9.48
CA LEU A 239 -18.01 17.69 -9.03
C LEU A 239 -18.81 18.97 -8.75
N GLY A 240 -18.18 20.15 -8.78
CA GLY A 240 -18.85 21.42 -8.47
C GLY A 240 -19.16 21.61 -6.98
N LYS A 241 -18.55 20.81 -6.10
CA LYS A 241 -18.80 20.81 -4.65
C LYS A 241 -17.49 20.72 -3.87
N SER A 242 -17.48 21.23 -2.65
CA SER A 242 -16.36 21.01 -1.74
C SER A 242 -16.31 19.55 -1.28
N GLU A 243 -15.12 19.07 -0.93
CA GLU A 243 -14.94 17.73 -0.36
C GLU A 243 -15.80 17.50 0.89
N LYS A 244 -16.03 18.54 1.69
CA LYS A 244 -16.87 18.47 2.89
C LYS A 244 -18.35 18.24 2.57
N GLU A 245 -18.87 18.84 1.51
CA GLU A 245 -20.23 18.60 1.03
C GLU A 245 -20.36 17.16 0.51
N ILE A 246 -19.38 16.68 -0.26
CA ILE A 246 -19.32 15.30 -0.74
C ILE A 246 -19.26 14.30 0.43
N TYR A 247 -18.48 14.60 1.47
CA TYR A 247 -18.47 13.81 2.70
C TYR A 247 -19.86 13.76 3.36
N GLN A 248 -20.57 14.89 3.46
CA GLN A 248 -21.91 14.91 4.07
C GLN A 248 -22.90 14.06 3.28
N GLU A 249 -22.88 14.15 1.95
CA GLU A 249 -23.72 13.35 1.07
C GLU A 249 -23.39 11.86 1.14
N TRP A 250 -22.11 11.50 1.24
CA TRP A 250 -21.69 10.13 1.49
C TRP A 250 -22.24 9.59 2.83
N VAL A 251 -22.18 10.39 3.90
CA VAL A 251 -22.74 10.02 5.21
C VAL A 251 -24.25 9.78 5.09
N GLU A 252 -24.97 10.59 4.33
CA GLU A 252 -26.39 10.36 4.05
C GLU A 252 -26.61 9.09 3.22
N TYR A 253 -25.76 8.84 2.21
CA TYR A 253 -25.83 7.66 1.36
C TYR A 253 -25.71 6.36 2.15
N ILE A 254 -24.78 6.27 3.11
CA ILE A 254 -24.57 5.05 3.90
C ILE A 254 -25.59 4.85 5.04
N ASN A 255 -26.32 5.91 5.40
CA ASN A 255 -27.41 5.84 6.40
C ASN A 255 -28.78 5.48 5.80
N LYS A 256 -28.93 5.53 4.47
CA LYS A 256 -30.11 5.06 3.74
C LYS A 256 -30.06 3.55 3.53
#